data_AF-A0A7Y5DFV5-F1
#
_entry.id   AF-A0A7Y5DFV5-F1
#
_cell.length_a   1.000
_cell.length_b   1.000
_cell.length_c   1.000
_cell.angle_alpha   90.00
_cell.angle_beta   90.00
_cell.angle_gamma   90.00
#
_symmetry.space_group_name_H-M   'P 1'
#
loop_
_entity.id
_entity.type
_entity.pdbx_description
1 polymer ?
#
loop_
_entity_poly.entity_id
_entity_poly.type
_entity_poly.pdbx_seq_one_letter_code
_entity_poly.pdbx_strand_id
1 'polypeptide(L)'
;MAAADRCTEVGEIGALLRREGIYSSQLATWRKQRAATERAGLEPQKRGRKADPALAEARRVAELTKENAQLRRKLATAQTIIDVQKKLCTLLGLPTAEDSEETS
;
A
#
# COMPACT_ATOMS: atom_id res chain seq x y z
N MET A 1 -4.09 -6.61 -38.24
CA MET A 1 -4.00 -6.11 -39.64
C MET A 1 -2.56 -6.06 -40.15
N ALA A 2 -1.78 -7.14 -40.02
CA ALA A 2 -0.39 -7.14 -40.50
C ALA A 2 -0.27 -7.23 -42.04
N ALA A 3 -1.32 -7.71 -42.72
CA ALA A 3 -1.34 -7.83 -44.18
C ALA A 3 -1.44 -6.47 -44.88
N ALA A 4 -2.23 -5.53 -44.35
CA ALA A 4 -2.36 -4.18 -44.91
C ALA A 4 -1.08 -3.33 -44.77
N ASP A 5 -0.23 -3.66 -43.81
CA ASP A 5 1.07 -3.00 -43.60
C ASP A 5 2.16 -3.58 -44.53
N ARG A 6 1.90 -4.71 -45.20
CA ARG A 6 2.82 -5.36 -46.16
C ARG A 6 2.51 -5.08 -47.63
N CYS A 7 1.35 -4.50 -47.93
CA CYS A 7 0.97 -4.12 -49.29
C CYS A 7 1.73 -2.84 -49.68
N THR A 8 2.61 -2.95 -50.67
CA THR A 8 3.45 -1.85 -51.17
C THR A 8 3.00 -1.32 -52.53
N GLU A 9 2.17 -2.08 -53.25
CA GLU A 9 1.73 -1.76 -54.60
C GLU A 9 0.44 -0.91 -54.63
N VAL A 10 0.33 -0.05 -55.65
CA VAL A 10 -0.83 0.84 -55.83
C VAL A 10 -2.08 0.00 -56.11
N GLY A 11 -3.06 0.06 -55.20
CA GLY A 11 -4.36 -0.62 -55.34
C GLY A 11 -4.47 -1.97 -54.62
N GLU A 12 -3.35 -2.56 -54.19
CA GLU A 12 -3.32 -3.84 -53.46
C GLU A 12 -4.03 -3.74 -52.11
N ILE A 13 -3.81 -2.64 -51.39
CA ILE A 13 -4.51 -2.32 -50.12
C ILE A 13 -6.02 -2.27 -50.35
N GLY A 14 -6.48 -1.65 -51.44
CA GLY A 14 -7.90 -1.54 -51.76
C GLY A 14 -8.55 -2.87 -52.17
N ALA A 15 -7.80 -3.77 -52.80
CA ALA A 15 -8.24 -5.12 -53.10
C ALA A 15 -8.33 -5.99 -51.84
N LEU A 16 -7.32 -5.91 -50.97
CA LEU A 16 -7.29 -6.58 -49.68
C LEU A 16 -8.47 -6.15 -48.79
N LEU A 17 -8.70 -4.83 -48.67
CA LEU A 17 -9.79 -4.27 -47.88
C LEU A 17 -11.17 -4.77 -48.33
N ARG A 18 -11.41 -4.85 -49.64
CA ARG A 18 -12.66 -5.39 -50.21
C ARG A 18 -12.81 -6.89 -49.94
N ARG A 19 -11.73 -7.67 -50.02
CA ARG A 19 -11.75 -9.11 -49.74
C ARG A 19 -12.06 -9.41 -48.27
N GLU A 20 -11.53 -8.60 -47.36
CA GLU A 20 -11.71 -8.76 -45.92
C GLU A 20 -12.99 -8.05 -45.40
N GLY A 21 -13.74 -7.34 -46.26
CA GLY A 21 -14.96 -6.62 -45.88
C GLY A 21 -14.73 -5.36 -45.03
N ILE A 22 -13.50 -4.84 -45.00
CA ILE A 22 -13.09 -3.72 -44.15
C ILE A 22 -12.98 -2.46 -45.01
N TYR A 23 -13.49 -1.32 -44.53
CA TYR A 23 -13.35 -0.04 -45.22
C TYR A 23 -12.09 0.74 -44.80
N SER A 24 -11.62 1.60 -45.68
CA SER A 24 -10.47 2.50 -45.45
C SER A 24 -10.62 3.37 -44.20
N SER A 25 -11.86 3.78 -43.86
CA SER A 25 -12.19 4.52 -42.64
C SER A 25 -11.91 3.73 -41.36
N GLN A 26 -12.16 2.41 -41.38
CA GLN A 26 -11.90 1.52 -40.25
C GLN A 26 -10.39 1.30 -40.09
N LEU A 27 -9.67 1.14 -41.19
CA LEU A 27 -8.20 1.06 -41.19
C LEU A 27 -7.56 2.34 -40.63
N ALA A 28 -8.05 3.52 -41.03
CA ALA A 28 -7.58 4.81 -40.51
C ALA A 28 -7.88 4.97 -39.02
N THR A 29 -9.07 4.58 -38.57
CA THR A 29 -9.46 4.59 -37.16
C THR A 29 -8.57 3.69 -36.33
N TRP A 30 -8.26 2.48 -36.83
CA TRP A 30 -7.38 1.53 -36.16
C TRP A 30 -5.93 2.04 -36.07
N ARG A 31 -5.39 2.64 -37.14
CA ARG A 31 -4.07 3.28 -37.11
C ARG A 31 -4.01 4.41 -36.08
N LYS A 32 -5.05 5.23 -36.00
CA LYS A 32 -5.17 6.31 -35.01
C LYS A 32 -5.24 5.77 -33.57
N GLN A 33 -6.04 4.73 -33.33
CA GLN A 33 -6.13 4.06 -32.04
C GLN A 33 -4.79 3.43 -31.63
N ARG A 34 -4.11 2.76 -32.56
CA ARG A 34 -2.79 2.16 -32.31
C ARG A 34 -1.74 3.22 -31.93
N ALA A 35 -1.66 4.31 -32.70
CA ALA A 35 -0.77 5.44 -32.37
C ALA A 35 -1.13 6.11 -31.04
N ALA A 36 -2.41 6.19 -30.69
CA ALA A 36 -2.85 6.68 -29.38
C ALA A 36 -2.49 5.73 -28.23
N THR A 37 -2.53 4.42 -28.48
CA THR A 37 -2.18 3.38 -27.49
C THR A 37 -0.67 3.33 -27.26
N GLU A 38 0.14 3.44 -28.31
CA GLU A 38 1.61 3.57 -28.21
C GLU A 38 2.00 4.84 -27.44
N ARG A 39 1.33 5.98 -27.70
CA ARG A 39 1.53 7.20 -26.89
C ARG A 39 1.07 7.05 -25.45
N ALA A 40 -0.08 6.42 -25.21
CA ALA A 40 -0.59 6.18 -23.86
C ALA A 40 0.25 5.18 -23.04
N GLY A 41 0.97 4.29 -23.72
CA GLY A 41 1.94 3.37 -23.08
C GLY A 41 3.29 4.02 -22.76
N LEU A 42 3.63 5.14 -23.41
CA LEU A 42 4.84 5.93 -23.16
C LEU A 42 4.63 7.04 -22.12
N GLU A 43 3.37 7.47 -21.91
CA GLU A 43 3.01 8.41 -20.85
C GLU A 43 2.97 7.71 -19.47
N PRO A 44 3.53 8.30 -18.40
CA PRO A 44 3.40 7.78 -17.04
C PRO A 44 1.93 7.76 -16.59
N GLN A 45 1.26 6.62 -16.77
CA GLN A 45 -0.09 6.39 -16.24
C GLN A 45 -0.03 6.44 -14.71
N LYS A 46 -0.78 7.35 -14.08
CA LYS A 46 -0.87 7.46 -12.62
C LYS A 46 -1.34 6.13 -12.04
N ARG A 47 -0.41 5.37 -11.47
CA ARG A 47 -0.69 4.09 -10.79
C ARG A 47 -1.68 4.30 -9.66
N GLY A 48 -2.85 3.66 -9.78
CA GLY A 48 -3.80 3.41 -8.69
C GLY A 48 -4.51 4.64 -8.11
N ARG A 49 -5.53 4.35 -7.28
CA ARG A 49 -6.23 5.36 -6.47
C ARG A 49 -5.21 6.04 -5.56
N LYS A 50 -5.16 7.37 -5.61
CA LYS A 50 -4.30 8.20 -4.75
C LYS A 50 -4.44 7.73 -3.29
N ALA A 51 -3.32 7.42 -2.63
CA ALA A 51 -3.33 7.01 -1.22
C ALA A 51 -4.05 8.08 -0.40
N ASP A 52 -5.12 7.68 0.28
CA ASP A 52 -5.93 8.59 1.09
C ASP A 52 -5.16 8.87 2.40
N PRO A 53 -4.72 10.12 2.64
CA PRO A 53 -3.99 10.46 3.86
C PRO A 53 -4.79 10.15 5.13
N ALA A 54 -6.13 10.27 5.08
CA ALA A 54 -6.99 9.95 6.23
C ALA A 54 -6.94 8.46 6.60
N LEU A 55 -6.83 7.57 5.61
CA LEU A 55 -6.69 6.13 5.85
C LEU A 55 -5.31 5.80 6.46
N ALA A 56 -4.26 6.50 6.04
CA ALA A 56 -2.92 6.33 6.61
C ALA A 56 -2.86 6.80 8.07
N GLU A 57 -3.49 7.94 8.37
CA GLU A 57 -3.61 8.46 9.74
C GLU A 57 -4.44 7.52 10.63
N ALA A 58 -5.59 7.04 10.15
CA ALA A 58 -6.42 6.09 10.91
C ALA A 58 -5.68 4.80 11.27
N ARG A 59 -4.84 4.28 10.35
CA ARG A 59 -3.98 3.11 10.62
C ARG A 59 -2.96 3.39 11.71
N ARG A 60 -2.27 4.52 11.64
CA ARG A 60 -1.29 4.93 12.68
C ARG A 60 -1.95 5.10 14.03
N VAL A 61 -3.14 5.71 14.09
CA VAL A 61 -3.89 5.84 15.35
C VAL A 61 -4.28 4.47 15.91
N ALA A 62 -4.73 3.54 15.07
CA ALA A 62 -5.07 2.18 15.49
C ALA A 62 -3.85 1.41 16.03
N GLU A 63 -2.68 1.55 15.38
CA GLU A 63 -1.43 0.95 15.83
C GLU A 63 -1.00 1.54 17.19
N LEU A 64 -0.94 2.87 17.28
CA LEU A 64 -0.53 3.57 18.51
C LEU A 64 -1.46 3.27 19.68
N THR A 65 -2.78 3.20 19.46
CA THR A 65 -3.74 2.87 20.52
C THR A 65 -3.58 1.42 21.03
N LYS A 66 -3.30 0.48 20.12
CA LYS A 66 -3.02 -0.91 20.48
C LYS A 66 -1.74 -1.03 21.31
N GLU A 67 -0.67 -0.36 20.89
CA GLU A 67 0.60 -0.33 21.62
C GLU A 67 0.42 0.31 23.00
N ASN A 68 -0.28 1.44 23.10
CA ASN A 68 -0.58 2.08 24.37
C ASN A 68 -1.33 1.14 25.32
N ALA A 69 -2.34 0.43 24.83
CA ALA A 69 -3.09 -0.53 25.62
C ALA A 69 -2.20 -1.69 26.12
N GLN A 70 -1.30 -2.20 25.27
CA GLN A 70 -0.35 -3.24 25.66
C GLN A 70 0.64 -2.76 26.73
N LEU A 71 1.21 -1.57 26.54
CA LEU A 71 2.15 -0.98 27.48
C LEU A 71 1.50 -0.72 28.85
N ARG A 72 0.27 -0.20 28.86
CA ARG A 72 -0.50 0.00 30.11
C ARG A 72 -0.74 -1.30 30.86
N ARG A 73 -1.04 -2.40 30.15
CA ARG A 73 -1.20 -3.73 30.77
C ARG A 73 0.10 -4.21 31.39
N LYS A 74 1.22 -4.10 30.66
CA LYS A 74 2.55 -4.47 31.19
C LYS A 74 2.91 -3.66 32.43
N LEU A 75 2.63 -2.36 32.42
CA LEU A 75 2.86 -1.47 33.56
C LEU A 75 2.02 -1.91 34.76
N ALA A 76 0.72 -2.16 34.56
CA ALA A 76 -0.15 -2.64 35.64
C ALA A 76 0.32 -3.98 36.24
N THR A 77 0.78 -4.92 35.42
CA THR A 77 1.38 -6.18 35.90
C THR A 77 2.64 -5.90 36.72
N ALA A 78 3.55 -5.06 36.22
CA ALA A 78 4.78 -4.72 36.95
C ALA A 78 4.49 -4.03 38.28
N GLN A 79 3.53 -3.08 38.31
CA GLN A 79 3.08 -2.42 39.53
C GLN A 79 2.55 -3.44 40.55
N THR A 80 1.74 -4.40 40.11
CA THR A 80 1.19 -5.45 40.97
C THR A 80 2.29 -6.33 41.56
N ILE A 81 3.30 -6.69 40.75
CA ILE A 81 4.46 -7.47 41.22
C ILE A 81 5.22 -6.68 42.28
N ILE A 82 5.50 -5.40 42.03
CA ILE A 82 6.18 -4.52 42.99
C ILE A 82 5.39 -4.45 44.30
N ASP A 83 4.06 -4.28 44.24
CA ASP A 83 3.22 -4.20 45.42
C ASP A 83 3.24 -5.50 46.24
N VAL A 84 3.20 -6.66 45.56
CA VAL A 84 3.30 -7.96 46.23
C VAL A 84 4.68 -8.14 46.86
N GLN A 85 5.75 -7.77 46.15
CA GLN A 85 7.11 -7.82 46.68
C GLN A 85 7.25 -6.94 47.94
N LYS A 86 6.76 -5.70 47.90
CA LYS A 86 6.75 -4.80 49.08
C LYS A 86 5.98 -5.39 50.25
N LYS A 87 4.78 -5.95 50.00
CA LYS A 87 3.97 -6.61 51.05
C LYS A 87 4.67 -7.83 51.65
N LEU A 88 5.36 -8.64 50.85
CA LEU A 88 6.12 -9.79 51.35
C LEU A 88 7.33 -9.35 52.17
N CYS A 89 8.10 -8.36 51.71
CA CYS A 89 9.24 -7.85 52.47
C CYS A 89 8.81 -7.28 53.81
N THR A 90 7.76 -6.45 53.84
CA THR A 90 7.21 -5.89 55.08
C THR A 90 6.71 -6.97 56.04
N LEU A 91 6.01 -8.01 55.55
CA LEU A 91 5.56 -9.13 56.39
C LEU A 91 6.71 -9.97 56.94
N LEU A 92 7.79 -10.13 56.18
CA LEU A 92 8.95 -10.95 56.55
C LEU A 92 10.06 -10.15 57.27
N GLY A 93 9.88 -8.84 57.47
CA GLY A 93 10.89 -7.96 58.06
C GLY A 93 12.16 -7.86 57.21
N LEU A 94 12.06 -8.08 55.90
CA LEU A 94 13.16 -7.92 54.97
C LEU A 94 13.29 -6.45 54.56
N PRO A 95 14.52 -5.94 54.38
CA PRO A 95 14.73 -4.56 53.95
C PRO A 95 14.07 -4.32 52.60
N THR A 96 13.24 -3.28 52.53
CA THR A 96 12.68 -2.78 51.28
C THR A 96 13.65 -1.77 50.66
N ALA A 97 13.50 -1.49 49.36
CA ALA A 97 14.33 -0.48 48.69
C ALA A 97 14.22 0.91 49.37
N GLU A 98 13.09 1.19 50.03
CA GLU A 98 12.84 2.42 50.79
C GLU A 98 13.73 2.49 52.06
N ASP A 99 14.00 1.36 52.71
CA ASP A 99 14.87 1.30 53.91
C ASP A 99 16.36 1.50 53.58
N SER A 100 16.77 1.16 52.35
CA SER A 100 18.16 1.29 51.89
C SER A 100 18.55 2.71 51.44
N GLU A 101 17.58 3.61 51.21
CA GLU A 101 17.86 5.02 50.87
C GLU A 101 17.99 5.93 52.10
N GLU A 102 17.54 5.49 53.29
CA GLU A 102 17.57 6.29 54.52
C GLU A 102 18.89 6.13 55.32
N THR A 103 19.74 5.16 54.95
CA THR A 103 21.05 4.93 55.58
C THR A 103 22.23 5.55 54.83
N SER A 104 22.00 6.54 53.94
CA SER A 104 23.05 7.18 53.14
C SER A 104 23.23 8.66 53.41
#